data_AF-A0A7W8EJ83-F1
#
_entry.id   AF-A0A7W8EJ83-F1
#
_cell.length_a   1.000
_cell.length_b   1.000
_cell.length_c   1.000
_cell.angle_alpha   90.00
_cell.angle_beta   90.00
_cell.angle_gamma   90.00
#
_symmetry.space_group_name_H-M   'P 1'
#
loop_
_entity.id
_entity.type
_entity.pdbx_description
1 polymer ?
#
loop_
_entity_poly.entity_id
_entity_poly.type
_entity_poly.pdbx_seq_one_letter_code
_entity_poly.pdbx_strand_id
1 'polypeptide(L)'
;MDPDENDKPQDPPAPEPAPEPTPEPAPAPDDKAKPDARKIDDLPAWAQAELRRARMEAVNARKAAEEQKTEQGPSPEDLVAQAQKDLAQQIGKALGLVAEEEKSLDPQQVIEKLTAEKDSTAKERDAEKDRHRRALIELAVHRASTRLGADPDALLDSRSFLRNVRDMDPDGEGFSATLTGAIQKAVEDNPKFKAAGTSGPPAKSGGEFTGGPGARASDPEQMTTDDFRAFRRNKKSSD
;
A
#
# COMPACT_ATOMS: atom_id res chain seq x y z
N MET A 1 -0.52 57.64 -44.34
CA MET A 1 -0.24 58.78 -43.46
C MET A 1 -1.52 59.01 -42.69
N ASP A 2 -1.62 58.36 -41.54
CA ASP A 2 -2.66 58.58 -40.52
C ASP A 2 -2.62 60.06 -40.05
N PRO A 3 -3.64 60.58 -39.33
CA PRO A 3 -3.84 60.14 -37.95
C PRO A 3 -5.30 60.03 -37.46
N ASP A 4 -5.47 59.13 -36.50
CA ASP A 4 -6.43 59.17 -35.38
C ASP A 4 -6.58 60.56 -34.74
N GLU A 5 -7.78 60.91 -34.25
CA GLU A 5 -8.03 61.18 -32.82
C GLU A 5 -9.50 61.57 -32.52
N ASN A 6 -10.24 60.62 -31.96
CA ASN A 6 -10.94 60.68 -30.67
C ASN A 6 -11.50 62.03 -30.14
N ASP A 7 -12.83 62.15 -29.99
CA ASP A 7 -13.45 62.58 -28.72
C ASP A 7 -14.98 62.28 -28.63
N LYS A 8 -15.45 61.78 -27.48
CA LYS A 8 -16.85 61.64 -27.03
C LYS A 8 -17.23 62.91 -26.21
N PRO A 9 -18.48 63.25 -25.77
CA PRO A 9 -19.56 62.34 -25.31
C PRO A 9 -21.06 62.83 -25.38
N GLN A 10 -21.98 61.98 -24.87
CA GLN A 10 -23.28 62.24 -24.19
C GLN A 10 -24.63 62.51 -24.94
N ASP A 11 -25.58 61.59 -24.70
CA ASP A 11 -27.07 61.61 -24.85
C ASP A 11 -27.77 62.51 -23.78
N PRO A 12 -29.13 62.65 -23.73
CA PRO A 12 -30.21 62.89 -24.72
C PRO A 12 -31.13 64.08 -24.24
N PRO A 13 -32.32 64.46 -24.83
CA PRO A 13 -33.61 63.71 -24.66
C PRO A 13 -34.62 63.81 -25.84
N ALA A 14 -35.60 62.90 -25.86
CA ALA A 14 -36.83 62.96 -26.68
C ALA A 14 -37.94 63.78 -25.99
N PRO A 15 -38.97 64.33 -26.68
CA PRO A 15 -40.18 63.54 -27.00
C PRO A 15 -40.96 63.88 -28.31
N GLU A 16 -41.64 62.85 -28.84
CA GLU A 16 -42.94 62.72 -29.59
C GLU A 16 -43.67 63.94 -30.23
N PRO A 17 -44.50 63.79 -31.31
CA PRO A 17 -45.48 62.69 -31.51
C PRO A 17 -45.70 62.17 -32.96
N ALA A 18 -46.58 61.17 -33.04
CA ALA A 18 -46.85 60.23 -34.14
C ALA A 18 -48.09 60.62 -35.02
N PRO A 19 -48.89 59.69 -35.56
CA PRO A 19 -48.92 59.19 -36.95
C PRO A 19 -50.30 59.39 -37.64
N GLU A 20 -50.49 58.88 -38.86
CA GLU A 20 -51.75 58.21 -39.29
C GLU A 20 -51.59 57.50 -40.65
N PRO A 21 -52.08 56.24 -40.76
CA PRO A 21 -53.11 55.98 -41.76
C PRO A 21 -54.23 55.04 -41.28
N THR A 22 -55.40 55.16 -41.92
CA THR A 22 -56.62 54.33 -41.77
C THR A 22 -56.62 53.15 -42.80
N PRO A 23 -57.58 52.20 -42.81
CA PRO A 23 -57.63 50.92 -42.07
C PRO A 23 -57.66 49.63 -42.95
N GLU A 24 -57.31 48.47 -42.38
CA GLU A 24 -57.60 47.10 -42.89
C GLU A 24 -58.49 46.32 -41.90
N PRO A 25 -59.16 45.21 -42.30
CA PRO A 25 -60.39 44.68 -41.69
C PRO A 25 -60.18 43.91 -40.38
N ALA A 26 -61.24 43.90 -39.56
CA ALA A 26 -61.27 43.36 -38.20
C ALA A 26 -61.07 41.82 -38.10
N PRO A 27 -60.31 41.34 -37.10
CA PRO A 27 -60.38 39.95 -36.64
C PRO A 27 -61.64 39.69 -35.79
N ALA A 28 -62.11 38.45 -35.81
CA ALA A 28 -63.32 37.95 -35.13
C ALA A 28 -63.31 38.17 -33.59
N PRO A 29 -64.49 38.27 -32.95
CA PRO A 29 -64.59 38.69 -31.55
C PRO A 29 -64.43 37.52 -30.55
N ASP A 30 -63.85 37.88 -29.40
CA ASP A 30 -63.94 37.24 -28.07
C ASP A 30 -63.03 36.05 -27.74
N ASP A 31 -61.73 36.35 -27.62
CA ASP A 31 -60.73 35.55 -26.90
C ASP A 31 -60.46 36.15 -25.49
N LYS A 32 -61.54 36.52 -24.76
CA LYS A 32 -61.42 37.02 -23.37
C LYS A 32 -61.85 35.94 -22.39
N ALA A 33 -60.91 35.56 -21.50
CA ALA A 33 -61.17 34.65 -20.39
C ALA A 33 -62.31 35.18 -19.51
N LYS A 34 -63.38 34.39 -19.34
CA LYS A 34 -64.45 34.66 -18.38
C LYS A 34 -64.01 34.14 -17.01
N PRO A 35 -63.77 35.00 -16.01
CA PRO A 35 -63.26 34.58 -14.69
C PRO A 35 -64.28 33.75 -13.89
N ASP A 36 -65.57 33.79 -14.25
CA ASP A 36 -66.66 33.09 -13.55
C ASP A 36 -67.19 31.86 -14.31
N ALA A 37 -66.46 31.33 -15.30
CA ALA A 37 -66.88 30.13 -16.05
C ALA A 37 -66.97 28.91 -15.12
N ARG A 38 -68.20 28.41 -14.89
CA ARG A 38 -68.47 27.25 -14.01
C ARG A 38 -68.56 25.92 -14.76
N LYS A 39 -68.70 25.94 -16.08
CA LYS A 39 -68.75 24.75 -16.94
C LYS A 39 -67.62 24.79 -17.96
N ILE A 40 -67.17 23.60 -18.36
CA ILE A 40 -66.06 23.45 -19.33
C ILE A 40 -66.41 24.09 -20.67
N ASP A 41 -67.68 24.05 -21.08
CA ASP A 41 -68.16 24.64 -22.34
C ASP A 41 -68.14 26.17 -22.32
N ASP A 42 -68.10 26.79 -21.14
CA ASP A 42 -68.04 28.25 -20.97
C ASP A 42 -66.59 28.78 -21.01
N LEU A 43 -65.60 27.89 -21.07
CA LEU A 43 -64.18 28.24 -21.18
C LEU A 43 -63.82 28.59 -22.63
N PRO A 44 -62.84 29.48 -22.85
CA PRO A 44 -62.33 29.77 -24.19
C PRO A 44 -61.74 28.50 -24.84
N ALA A 45 -61.74 28.47 -26.18
CA ALA A 45 -61.40 27.28 -26.96
C ALA A 45 -59.99 26.74 -26.64
N TRP A 46 -59.02 27.62 -26.37
CA TRP A 46 -57.67 27.24 -25.98
C TRP A 46 -57.65 26.51 -24.62
N ALA A 47 -58.44 26.95 -23.65
CA ALA A 47 -58.50 26.34 -22.31
C ALA A 47 -59.17 24.96 -22.36
N GLN A 48 -60.19 24.80 -23.20
CA GLN A 48 -60.80 23.49 -23.44
C GLN A 48 -59.82 22.52 -24.12
N ALA A 49 -59.01 23.00 -25.06
CA ALA A 49 -57.98 22.21 -25.72
C ALA A 49 -56.91 21.73 -24.72
N GLU A 50 -56.46 22.62 -23.83
CA GLU A 50 -55.47 22.29 -22.80
C GLU A 50 -56.02 21.27 -21.78
N LEU A 51 -57.28 21.39 -21.38
CA LEU A 51 -57.95 20.40 -20.52
C LEU A 51 -58.06 19.02 -21.20
N ARG A 52 -58.33 18.96 -22.50
CA ARG A 52 -58.35 17.69 -23.26
C ARG A 52 -56.95 17.09 -23.35
N ARG A 53 -55.93 17.92 -23.60
CA ARG A 53 -54.53 17.51 -23.61
C ARG A 53 -54.10 16.93 -22.26
N ALA A 54 -54.34 17.65 -21.17
CA ALA A 54 -54.01 17.20 -19.82
C ALA A 54 -54.72 15.88 -19.45
N ARG A 55 -55.97 15.69 -19.89
CA ARG A 55 -56.69 14.41 -19.71
C ARG A 55 -56.07 13.28 -20.51
N MET A 56 -55.67 13.53 -21.75
CA MET A 56 -54.99 12.53 -22.59
C MET A 56 -53.62 12.15 -22.02
N GLU A 57 -52.85 13.13 -21.54
CA GLU A 57 -51.57 12.90 -20.86
C GLU A 57 -51.77 12.09 -19.57
N ALA A 58 -52.79 12.37 -18.77
CA ALA A 58 -53.11 11.58 -17.58
C ALA A 58 -53.52 10.13 -17.90
N VAL A 59 -54.24 9.90 -18.99
CA VAL A 59 -54.60 8.55 -19.46
C VAL A 59 -53.36 7.80 -19.94
N ASN A 60 -52.49 8.46 -20.71
CA ASN A 60 -51.24 7.87 -21.19
C ASN A 60 -50.28 7.57 -20.03
N ALA A 61 -50.18 8.44 -19.03
CA ALA A 61 -49.39 8.21 -17.83
C ALA A 61 -49.89 7.01 -17.01
N ARG A 62 -51.21 6.81 -16.95
CA ARG A 62 -51.80 5.62 -16.30
C ARG A 62 -51.48 4.35 -17.06
N LYS A 63 -51.59 4.37 -18.40
CA LYS A 63 -51.21 3.22 -19.24
C LYS A 63 -49.72 2.90 -19.12
N ALA A 64 -48.84 3.89 -19.16
CA ALA A 64 -47.41 3.70 -18.96
C ALA A 64 -47.10 3.12 -17.56
N ALA A 65 -47.80 3.57 -16.52
CA ALA A 65 -47.64 3.03 -15.17
C ALA A 65 -48.19 1.60 -15.01
N GLU A 66 -49.20 1.21 -15.79
CA GLU A 66 -49.70 -0.16 -15.85
C GLU A 66 -48.78 -1.08 -16.68
N GLU A 67 -48.25 -0.58 -17.79
CA GLU A 67 -47.24 -1.27 -18.60
C GLU A 67 -45.96 -1.52 -17.80
N GLN A 68 -45.48 -0.53 -17.02
CA GLN A 68 -44.35 -0.70 -16.08
C GLN A 68 -44.63 -1.66 -14.92
N LYS A 69 -45.90 -1.93 -14.59
CA LYS A 69 -46.27 -2.96 -13.59
C LYS A 69 -46.39 -4.35 -14.22
N THR A 70 -46.65 -4.41 -15.51
CA THR A 70 -46.87 -5.66 -16.26
C THR A 70 -45.55 -6.18 -16.84
N GLU A 71 -44.64 -5.29 -17.22
CA GLU A 71 -43.20 -5.54 -17.30
C GLU A 71 -42.66 -5.62 -15.87
N GLN A 72 -42.85 -6.78 -15.22
CA GLN A 72 -42.19 -7.07 -13.96
C GLN A 72 -40.68 -6.87 -14.17
N GLY A 73 -40.16 -5.73 -13.70
CA GLY A 73 -38.73 -5.59 -13.44
C GLY A 73 -38.27 -6.78 -12.59
N PRO A 74 -36.98 -7.17 -12.68
CA PRO A 74 -36.44 -8.29 -11.91
C PRO A 74 -36.95 -8.22 -10.48
N SER A 75 -37.42 -9.35 -9.95
CA SER A 75 -38.03 -9.38 -8.63
C SER A 75 -37.05 -8.77 -7.61
N PRO A 76 -37.52 -8.21 -6.48
CA PRO A 76 -36.63 -7.70 -5.45
C PRO A 76 -35.55 -8.73 -5.05
N GLU A 77 -35.89 -10.02 -5.10
CA GLU A 77 -34.98 -11.14 -4.84
C GLU A 77 -33.92 -11.30 -5.95
N ASP A 78 -34.31 -11.18 -7.22
CA ASP A 78 -33.38 -11.24 -8.36
C ASP A 78 -32.42 -10.04 -8.39
N LEU A 79 -32.91 -8.86 -8.05
CA LEU A 79 -32.09 -7.65 -7.92
C LEU A 79 -31.06 -7.78 -6.81
N VAL A 80 -31.45 -8.34 -5.66
CA VAL A 80 -30.53 -8.60 -4.54
C VAL A 80 -29.52 -9.69 -4.91
N ALA A 81 -29.96 -10.77 -5.57
CA ALA A 81 -29.07 -11.83 -6.02
C ALA A 81 -28.06 -11.32 -7.06
N GLN A 82 -28.50 -10.46 -7.98
CA GLN A 82 -27.62 -9.85 -8.97
C GLN A 82 -26.63 -8.88 -8.31
N ALA A 83 -27.08 -8.03 -7.38
CA ALA A 83 -26.19 -7.13 -6.64
C ALA A 83 -25.13 -7.87 -5.82
N GLN A 84 -25.50 -9.01 -5.21
CA GLN A 84 -24.54 -9.87 -4.49
C GLN A 84 -23.51 -10.50 -5.43
N LYS A 85 -23.93 -10.96 -6.61
CA LYS A 85 -23.02 -11.50 -7.63
C LYS A 85 -22.10 -10.42 -8.20
N ASP A 86 -22.62 -9.24 -8.49
CA ASP A 86 -21.84 -8.11 -9.01
C ASP A 86 -20.81 -7.65 -7.95
N LEU A 87 -21.21 -7.57 -6.68
CA LEU A 87 -20.29 -7.26 -5.58
C LEU A 87 -19.20 -8.34 -5.44
N ALA A 88 -19.57 -9.62 -5.47
CA ALA A 88 -18.60 -10.72 -5.39
C ALA A 88 -17.63 -10.70 -6.59
N GLN A 89 -18.11 -10.38 -7.79
CA GLN A 89 -17.25 -10.20 -8.96
C GLN A 89 -16.33 -8.99 -8.82
N GLN A 90 -16.82 -7.85 -8.33
CA GLN A 90 -16.00 -6.66 -8.11
C GLN A 90 -14.90 -6.93 -7.08
N ILE A 91 -15.24 -7.59 -5.96
CA ILE A 91 -14.28 -8.02 -4.94
C ILE A 91 -13.29 -9.01 -5.54
N GLY A 92 -13.76 -10.02 -6.28
CA GLY A 92 -12.91 -11.00 -6.93
C GLY A 92 -11.95 -10.37 -7.95
N LYS A 93 -12.40 -9.39 -8.75
CA LYS A 93 -11.53 -8.64 -9.68
C LYS A 93 -10.54 -7.75 -8.94
N ALA A 94 -10.98 -7.00 -7.93
CA ALA A 94 -10.13 -6.12 -7.15
C ALA A 94 -9.02 -6.87 -6.39
N LEU A 95 -9.31 -8.10 -5.96
CA LEU A 95 -8.36 -8.99 -5.29
C LEU A 95 -7.58 -9.88 -6.26
N GLY A 96 -7.82 -9.78 -7.57
CA GLY A 96 -7.15 -10.57 -8.60
C GLY A 96 -7.52 -12.06 -8.62
N LEU A 97 -8.61 -12.44 -7.95
CA LEU A 97 -9.11 -13.82 -7.83
C LEU A 97 -9.96 -14.28 -9.03
N VAL A 98 -10.47 -13.33 -9.82
CA VAL A 98 -11.24 -13.57 -11.05
C VAL A 98 -10.46 -12.93 -12.19
N ALA A 99 -9.89 -13.74 -13.10
CA ALA A 99 -9.40 -13.21 -14.37
C ALA A 99 -10.60 -12.68 -15.19
N GLU A 100 -10.42 -11.63 -15.99
CA GLU A 100 -11.53 -10.95 -16.68
C GLU A 100 -12.40 -11.87 -17.57
N GLU A 101 -11.90 -13.07 -17.89
CA GLU A 101 -12.55 -14.08 -18.71
C GLU A 101 -13.04 -15.34 -17.95
N GLU A 102 -12.85 -15.42 -16.63
CA GLU A 102 -13.23 -16.61 -15.85
C GLU A 102 -14.67 -16.50 -15.30
N LYS A 103 -15.43 -17.60 -15.44
CA LYS A 103 -16.85 -17.71 -15.02
C LYS A 103 -17.02 -17.17 -13.61
N SER A 104 -18.01 -16.29 -13.45
CA SER A 104 -18.42 -15.67 -12.19
C SER A 104 -18.29 -16.63 -11.00
N LEU A 105 -17.33 -16.37 -10.12
CA LEU A 105 -17.21 -17.08 -8.86
C LEU A 105 -18.47 -16.81 -8.03
N ASP A 106 -19.09 -17.88 -7.54
CA ASP A 106 -20.21 -17.78 -6.60
C ASP A 106 -19.73 -17.06 -5.31
N PRO A 107 -20.51 -16.16 -4.71
CA PRO A 107 -20.13 -15.48 -3.47
C PRO A 107 -19.58 -16.41 -2.38
N GLN A 108 -20.11 -17.63 -2.23
CA GLN A 108 -19.56 -18.58 -1.25
C GLN A 108 -18.14 -19.05 -1.61
N GLN A 109 -17.86 -19.28 -2.90
CA GLN A 109 -16.53 -19.68 -3.36
C GLN A 109 -15.51 -18.56 -3.17
N VAL A 110 -15.91 -17.30 -3.34
CA VAL A 110 -15.04 -16.14 -3.04
C VAL A 110 -14.70 -16.09 -1.55
N ILE A 111 -15.70 -16.26 -0.68
CA ILE A 111 -15.48 -16.28 0.78
C ILE A 111 -14.59 -17.44 1.20
N GLU A 112 -14.79 -18.63 0.63
CA GLU A 112 -13.98 -19.81 0.93
C GLU A 112 -12.53 -19.61 0.51
N LYS A 113 -12.28 -19.14 -0.73
CA LYS A 113 -10.93 -18.82 -1.21
C LYS A 113 -10.24 -17.78 -0.33
N LEU A 114 -10.92 -16.69 -0.01
CA LEU A 114 -10.37 -15.63 0.85
C LEU A 114 -10.06 -16.12 2.26
N THR A 115 -10.92 -16.98 2.81
CA THR A 115 -10.68 -17.57 4.14
C THR A 115 -9.47 -18.49 4.10
N ALA A 116 -9.36 -19.34 3.07
CA ALA A 116 -8.22 -20.23 2.88
C ALA A 116 -6.90 -19.47 2.69
N GLU A 117 -6.89 -18.42 1.85
CA GLU A 117 -5.72 -17.58 1.62
C GLU A 117 -5.30 -16.81 2.87
N LYS A 118 -6.28 -16.24 3.60
CA LYS A 118 -6.01 -15.56 4.88
C LYS A 118 -5.39 -16.53 5.88
N ASP A 119 -5.91 -17.75 5.97
CA ASP A 119 -5.39 -18.76 6.90
C ASP A 119 -4.01 -19.27 6.47
N SER A 120 -3.75 -19.43 5.17
CA SER A 120 -2.41 -19.75 4.64
C SER A 120 -1.42 -18.63 4.96
N THR A 121 -1.78 -17.39 4.65
CA THR A 121 -0.96 -16.20 4.91
C THR A 121 -0.68 -16.05 6.40
N ALA A 122 -1.66 -16.29 7.27
CA ALA A 122 -1.46 -16.28 8.71
C ALA A 122 -0.45 -17.34 9.16
N LYS A 123 -0.57 -18.58 8.66
CA LYS A 123 0.37 -19.67 8.96
C LYS A 123 1.79 -19.35 8.48
N GLU A 124 1.93 -18.84 7.27
CA GLU A 124 3.22 -18.45 6.69
C GLU A 124 3.87 -17.33 7.49
N ARG A 125 3.10 -16.29 7.81
CA ARG A 125 3.55 -15.19 8.66
C ARG A 125 4.01 -15.67 10.03
N ASP A 126 3.23 -16.55 10.67
CA ASP A 126 3.55 -17.03 12.01
C ASP A 126 4.79 -17.94 11.98
N ALA A 127 4.91 -18.80 10.97
CA ALA A 127 6.12 -19.61 10.74
C ALA A 127 7.37 -18.75 10.50
N GLU A 128 7.24 -17.64 9.76
CA GLU A 128 8.36 -16.75 9.49
C GLU A 128 8.76 -15.94 10.73
N LYS A 129 7.78 -15.46 11.51
CA LYS A 129 8.04 -14.84 12.82
C LYS A 129 8.79 -15.79 13.75
N ASP A 130 8.41 -17.07 13.78
CA ASP A 130 9.09 -18.07 14.60
C ASP A 130 10.49 -18.41 14.10
N ARG A 131 10.74 -18.41 12.78
CA ARG A 131 12.09 -18.54 12.22
C ARG A 131 12.96 -17.34 12.58
N HIS A 132 12.44 -16.13 12.40
CA HIS A 132 13.14 -14.89 12.73
C HIS A 132 13.48 -14.82 14.22
N ARG A 133 12.51 -15.09 15.11
CA ARG A 133 12.71 -15.12 16.55
C ARG A 133 13.83 -16.10 16.93
N ARG A 134 13.79 -17.32 16.40
CA ARG A 134 14.82 -18.34 16.66
C ARG A 134 16.21 -17.88 16.21
N ALA A 135 16.33 -17.30 15.02
CA ALA A 135 17.59 -16.79 14.50
C ALA A 135 18.16 -15.65 15.37
N LEU A 136 17.31 -14.73 15.85
CA LEU A 136 17.72 -13.67 16.75
C LEU A 136 18.19 -14.20 18.11
N ILE A 137 17.47 -15.18 18.67
CA ILE A 137 17.87 -15.82 19.93
C ILE A 137 19.19 -16.56 19.75
N GLU A 138 19.36 -17.32 18.67
CA GLU A 138 20.60 -18.04 18.35
C GLU A 138 21.79 -17.08 18.26
N LEU A 139 21.65 -15.98 17.51
CA LEU A 139 22.67 -14.93 17.41
C LEU A 139 22.98 -14.30 18.77
N ALA A 140 21.96 -14.04 19.58
CA ALA A 140 22.12 -13.49 20.92
C ALA A 140 22.83 -14.49 21.86
N VAL A 141 22.53 -15.79 21.76
CA VAL A 141 23.20 -16.87 22.50
C VAL A 141 24.68 -16.91 22.11
N HIS A 142 25.01 -16.90 20.82
CA HIS A 142 26.42 -16.83 20.39
C HIS A 142 27.14 -15.64 21.01
N ARG A 143 26.59 -14.42 20.85
CA ARG A 143 27.19 -13.19 21.37
C ARG A 143 27.34 -13.19 22.89
N ALA A 144 26.30 -13.60 23.61
CA ALA A 144 26.32 -13.62 25.07
C ALA A 144 27.25 -14.70 25.61
N SER A 145 27.24 -15.90 25.03
CA SER A 145 28.08 -17.03 25.43
C SER A 145 29.56 -16.71 25.30
N THR A 146 29.98 -16.08 24.19
CA THR A 146 31.37 -15.64 24.01
C THR A 146 31.83 -14.69 25.12
N ARG A 147 30.97 -13.76 25.56
CA ARG A 147 31.31 -12.83 26.67
C ARG A 147 31.36 -13.53 28.03
N LEU A 148 30.56 -14.58 28.21
CA LEU A 148 30.44 -15.33 29.47
C LEU A 148 31.43 -16.50 29.56
N GLY A 149 32.23 -16.75 28.51
CA GLY A 149 33.13 -17.91 28.45
C GLY A 149 32.36 -19.24 28.36
N ALA A 150 31.14 -19.21 27.81
CA ALA A 150 30.34 -20.40 27.55
C ALA A 150 30.49 -20.85 26.09
N ASP A 151 30.30 -22.15 25.85
CA ASP A 151 30.28 -22.76 24.52
C ASP A 151 28.87 -22.59 23.91
N PRO A 152 28.70 -21.75 22.87
CA PRO A 152 27.40 -21.53 22.27
C PRO A 152 26.88 -22.77 21.52
N ASP A 153 27.75 -23.57 20.91
CA ASP A 153 27.34 -24.73 20.11
C ASP A 153 26.79 -25.81 21.04
N ALA A 154 27.47 -26.05 22.16
CA ALA A 154 27.01 -26.98 23.19
C ALA A 154 25.68 -26.54 23.83
N LEU A 155 25.47 -25.23 24.00
CA LEU A 155 24.21 -24.69 24.50
C LEU A 155 23.06 -24.85 23.50
N LEU A 156 23.32 -24.58 22.22
CA LEU A 156 22.31 -24.68 21.15
C LEU A 156 21.95 -26.13 20.80
N ASP A 157 22.83 -27.10 21.06
CA ASP A 157 22.52 -28.53 20.95
C ASP A 157 21.69 -29.06 22.15
N SER A 158 21.67 -28.31 23.26
CA SER A 158 21.00 -28.73 24.49
C SER A 158 19.48 -28.50 24.45
N ARG A 159 18.72 -29.59 24.40
CA ARG A 159 17.24 -29.54 24.49
C ARG A 159 16.72 -28.88 25.76
N SER A 160 17.44 -28.97 26.89
CA SER A 160 16.99 -28.34 28.15
C SER A 160 17.18 -26.82 28.11
N PHE A 161 18.31 -26.35 27.57
CA PHE A 161 18.57 -24.93 27.38
C PHE A 161 17.57 -24.33 26.38
N LEU A 162 17.37 -24.98 25.22
CA LEU A 162 16.41 -24.54 24.21
C LEU A 162 14.99 -24.40 24.77
N ARG A 163 14.54 -25.31 25.65
CA ARG A 163 13.22 -25.19 26.30
C ARG A 163 13.11 -23.96 27.20
N ASN A 164 14.20 -23.53 27.84
CA ASN A 164 14.20 -22.36 28.72
C ASN A 164 14.16 -21.05 27.92
N VAL A 165 14.73 -21.02 26.72
CA VAL A 165 14.84 -19.80 25.89
C VAL A 165 13.76 -19.70 24.80
N ARG A 166 13.03 -20.79 24.49
CA ARG A 166 12.09 -20.83 23.36
C ARG A 166 11.00 -19.75 23.40
N ASP A 167 10.55 -19.40 24.60
CA ASP A 167 9.42 -18.49 24.82
C ASP A 167 9.91 -17.04 25.07
N MET A 168 11.21 -16.79 24.95
CA MET A 168 11.78 -15.45 25.09
C MET A 168 11.43 -14.58 23.87
N ASP A 169 11.18 -13.31 24.15
CA ASP A 169 11.00 -12.29 23.12
C ASP A 169 12.33 -11.54 22.90
N PRO A 170 13.00 -11.67 21.74
CA PRO A 170 14.25 -10.98 21.46
C PRO A 170 14.11 -9.45 21.41
N ASP A 171 12.91 -8.94 21.15
CA ASP A 171 12.60 -7.51 21.13
C ASP A 171 12.10 -6.99 22.49
N GLY A 172 11.92 -7.90 23.46
CA GLY A 172 11.38 -7.60 24.78
C GLY A 172 12.36 -6.83 25.67
N GLU A 173 11.83 -5.97 26.53
CA GLU A 173 12.63 -5.29 27.55
C GLU A 173 13.29 -6.31 28.49
N GLY A 174 14.58 -6.12 28.76
CA GLY A 174 15.34 -7.02 29.63
C GLY A 174 15.73 -8.36 28.99
N PHE A 175 15.42 -8.62 27.70
CA PHE A 175 15.80 -9.85 26.99
C PHE A 175 17.28 -10.23 27.23
N SER A 176 18.19 -9.28 27.04
CA SER A 176 19.63 -9.53 27.22
C SER A 176 19.98 -9.97 28.65
N ALA A 177 19.32 -9.42 29.68
CA ALA A 177 19.60 -9.77 31.06
C ALA A 177 19.07 -11.18 31.38
N THR A 178 17.84 -11.47 30.96
CA THR A 178 17.21 -12.79 31.12
C THR A 178 18.00 -13.88 30.40
N LEU A 179 18.44 -13.62 29.16
CA LEU A 179 19.26 -14.56 28.39
C LEU A 179 20.62 -14.80 29.05
N THR A 180 21.28 -13.74 29.53
CA THR A 180 22.57 -13.84 30.24
C THR A 180 22.41 -14.70 31.50
N GLY A 181 21.36 -14.48 32.29
CA GLY A 181 21.06 -15.30 33.47
C GLY A 181 20.76 -16.75 33.13
N ALA A 182 20.04 -17.02 32.03
CA ALA A 182 19.78 -18.38 31.57
C ALA A 182 21.07 -19.12 31.15
N ILE A 183 22.00 -18.43 30.47
CA ILE A 183 23.29 -19.01 30.09
C ILE A 183 24.15 -19.27 31.33
N GLN A 184 24.25 -18.33 32.25
CA GLN A 184 24.99 -18.51 33.51
C GLN A 184 24.46 -19.70 34.28
N LYS A 185 23.14 -19.77 34.46
CA LYS A 185 22.50 -20.91 35.13
C LYS A 185 22.78 -22.23 34.41
N ALA A 186 22.71 -22.27 33.08
CA ALA A 186 23.01 -23.48 32.33
C ALA A 186 24.45 -23.96 32.56
N VAL A 187 25.41 -23.02 32.58
CA VAL A 187 26.84 -23.31 32.84
C VAL A 187 27.08 -23.74 34.29
N GLU A 188 26.36 -23.17 35.25
CA GLU A 188 26.39 -23.58 36.66
C GLU A 188 25.83 -25.00 36.85
N ASP A 189 24.67 -25.28 36.25
CA ASP A 189 23.99 -26.57 36.33
C ASP A 189 24.78 -27.66 35.57
N ASN A 190 25.49 -27.29 34.49
CA ASN A 190 26.32 -28.20 33.71
C ASN A 190 27.61 -27.52 33.22
N PRO A 191 28.74 -27.75 33.92
CA PRO A 191 30.04 -27.19 33.55
C PRO A 191 30.57 -27.57 32.16
N LYS A 192 29.99 -28.57 31.49
CA LYS A 192 30.34 -28.93 30.11
C LYS A 192 30.00 -27.84 29.09
N PHE A 193 29.12 -26.90 29.46
CA PHE A 193 28.82 -25.73 28.63
C PHE A 193 29.84 -24.60 28.78
N LYS A 194 30.90 -24.76 29.59
CA LYS A 194 32.02 -23.81 29.57
C LYS A 194 32.79 -24.01 28.27
N ALA A 195 33.15 -22.90 27.62
CA ALA A 195 34.03 -22.97 26.46
C ALA A 195 35.33 -23.67 26.86
N ALA A 196 35.71 -24.72 26.11
CA ALA A 196 37.06 -25.23 26.17
C ALA A 196 37.98 -24.06 25.83
N GLY A 197 38.82 -23.66 26.78
CA GLY A 197 39.41 -22.32 26.84
C GLY A 197 39.81 -21.80 25.46
N THR A 198 39.24 -20.66 25.07
CA THR A 198 39.87 -19.76 24.11
C THR A 198 41.12 -19.17 24.77
N SER A 199 42.08 -20.03 25.09
CA SER A 199 43.39 -19.65 25.58
C SER A 199 44.19 -19.16 24.39
N GLY A 200 43.96 -17.92 24.01
CA GLY A 200 44.82 -17.24 23.06
C GLY A 200 44.10 -16.08 22.37
N PRO A 201 44.76 -14.91 22.25
CA PRO A 201 44.43 -13.97 21.20
C PRO A 201 44.34 -14.73 19.86
N PRO A 202 43.48 -14.30 18.91
CA PRO A 202 43.42 -14.92 17.59
C PRO A 202 44.84 -15.03 17.04
N ALA A 203 45.20 -16.21 16.53
CA ALA A 203 46.47 -16.41 15.86
C ALA A 203 46.61 -15.30 14.82
N LYS A 204 47.65 -14.47 14.94
CA LYS A 204 47.89 -13.37 13.99
C LYS A 204 48.01 -13.99 12.61
N SER A 205 46.97 -13.82 11.78
CA SER A 205 46.96 -14.22 10.38
C SER A 205 47.76 -13.19 9.57
N GLY A 206 49.06 -13.18 9.79
CA GLY A 206 50.04 -12.56 8.90
C GLY A 206 51.09 -13.64 8.64
N GLY A 207 51.18 -14.12 7.41
CA GLY A 207 52.29 -15.00 7.04
C GLY A 207 53.58 -14.24 7.29
N GLU A 208 54.41 -14.75 8.20
CA GLU A 208 55.80 -14.32 8.33
C GLU A 208 56.48 -14.64 6.99
N PHE A 209 56.72 -13.61 6.17
CA PHE A 209 57.54 -13.74 4.98
C PHE A 209 59.00 -13.88 5.42
N THR A 210 59.38 -15.07 5.89
CA THR A 210 60.79 -15.42 6.03
C THR A 210 61.37 -15.56 4.62
N GLY A 211 61.88 -14.44 4.09
CA GLY A 211 62.75 -14.44 2.92
C GLY A 211 63.86 -15.47 3.14
N GLY A 212 64.00 -16.39 2.17
CA GLY A 212 64.90 -17.54 2.26
C GLY A 212 66.36 -17.18 2.56
N PRO A 213 67.20 -18.20 2.85
CA PRO A 213 68.53 -18.03 3.42
C PRO A 213 69.49 -17.39 2.39
N GLY A 214 69.51 -16.06 2.34
CA GLY A 214 70.34 -15.30 1.40
C GLY A 214 70.93 -14.01 1.96
N ALA A 215 70.48 -13.52 3.12
CA ALA A 215 71.07 -12.36 3.75
C ALA A 215 71.18 -12.62 5.25
N ARG A 216 72.42 -12.74 5.75
CA ARG A 216 72.65 -12.52 7.18
C ARG A 216 72.18 -11.10 7.47
N ALA A 217 71.08 -10.98 8.18
CA ALA A 217 70.70 -9.73 8.83
C ALA A 217 71.77 -9.46 9.90
N SER A 218 72.82 -8.76 9.51
CA SER A 218 73.73 -8.13 10.45
C SER A 218 72.93 -7.08 11.21
N ASP A 219 72.77 -7.35 12.50
CA ASP A 219 72.12 -6.51 13.49
C ASP A 219 72.57 -5.04 13.32
N PRO A 220 71.67 -4.09 13.01
CA PRO A 220 72.03 -2.70 12.77
C PRO A 220 72.64 -2.02 14.01
N GLU A 221 72.44 -2.57 15.20
CA GLU A 221 73.08 -2.07 16.43
C GLU A 221 74.53 -2.54 16.60
N GLN A 222 74.99 -3.51 15.79
CA GLN A 222 76.34 -4.07 15.86
C GLN A 222 77.22 -3.71 14.64
N MET A 223 76.67 -3.01 13.64
CA MET A 223 77.46 -2.53 12.51
C MET A 223 78.28 -1.30 12.89
N THR A 224 79.59 -1.40 12.72
CA THR A 224 80.48 -0.26 12.91
C THR A 224 80.47 0.65 11.68
N THR A 225 80.92 1.90 11.84
CA THR A 225 80.98 2.87 10.73
C THR A 225 81.83 2.38 9.54
N ASP A 226 82.83 1.53 9.79
CA ASP A 226 83.67 0.96 8.76
C ASP A 226 82.96 -0.14 7.95
N ASP A 227 82.03 -0.88 8.57
CA ASP A 227 81.20 -1.89 7.89
C ASP A 227 80.26 -1.24 6.86
N PHE A 228 79.68 -0.08 7.19
CA PHE A 228 78.87 0.71 6.24
C PHE A 228 79.69 1.21 5.05
N ARG A 229 80.93 1.63 5.26
CA ARG A 229 81.83 2.09 4.18
C ARG A 229 82.27 0.94 3.28
N ALA A 230 82.48 -0.25 3.83
CA ALA A 230 82.80 -1.44 3.06
C ALA A 230 81.62 -1.86 2.18
N PHE A 231 80.40 -1.88 2.73
CA PHE A 231 79.18 -2.22 1.99
C PHE A 231 78.93 -1.28 0.82
N ARG A 232 79.12 0.04 1.01
CA ARG A 232 78.97 1.03 -0.07
C ARG A 232 80.02 0.91 -1.17
N ARG A 233 81.24 0.48 -0.85
CA ARG A 233 82.29 0.25 -1.86
C ARG A 233 81.96 -0.97 -2.73
N ASN A 234 81.53 -2.07 -2.12
CA ASN A 234 81.19 -3.28 -2.85
C ASN A 234 79.94 -3.12 -3.74
N LYS A 235 79.01 -2.23 -3.36
CA LYS A 235 77.86 -1.88 -4.20
C LYS A 235 78.23 -1.03 -5.42
N LYS A 236 79.34 -0.31 -5.40
CA LYS A 236 79.81 0.55 -6.51
C LYS A 236 80.71 -0.19 -7.51
N SER A 237 81.25 -1.35 -7.15
CA SER A 237 82.07 -2.19 -8.04
C SER A 237 81.25 -3.24 -8.82
N SER A 238 79.92 -3.16 -8.77
CA SER A 238 79.00 -4.10 -9.41
C SER A 238 78.08 -3.43 -10.44
N ASP A 239 78.47 -2.25 -10.94
CA ASP A 239 77.84 -1.52 -12.06
C ASP A 239 78.91 -1.22 -13.12
#